data_AF-A0A398C9E6-F1
#
_entry.id   AF-A0A398C9E6-F1
#
_cell.length_a   1.000
_cell.length_b   1.000
_cell.length_c   1.000
_cell.angle_alpha   90.00
_cell.angle_beta   90.00
_cell.angle_gamma   90.00
#
_symmetry.space_group_name_H-M   'P 1'
#
loop_
_entity.id
_entity.type
_entity.pdbx_description
1 polymer ?
#
loop_
_entity_poly.entity_id
_entity_poly.type
_entity_poly.pdbx_seq_one_letter_code
_entity_poly.pdbx_strand_id
1 'polypeptide(L)'
;MNRFQDTVMTTQKKLSLVDVIHRTANHAVEDVLPLLKYLDFKPEASDLTSRSAAQQIADHLRRMGSNDIASLFRGGDGVSYAEVVCDVGEKLKAKDISSSNTVERNEELVIEKVFADTLDSMTAEEKRVLFRSMNLDVKDVPYAASAAVLMPILLRQLGGFATYRFAVITANMVSRALLGSGLSFATNAVITRSIGTLLGPIGWIASGAWLAVDLAGPAFRKTVPAVLYTATLRLALANRLSIGVVGDGSTGKDTLIEKVFGIPTNADPVAGSTSEAMRYALGGGGDAFVTNYPGFNDYRARVNASTDDALHHTDVFLLVMDATRGVSGTDVALCEKVRAFGKPVLVCLNKWDLIRTEKDGISLMDAARKRLKIERIQGPDVPAQEAELVLCALDPLPALGIESLGASEVREWVKAKLQTAGKNESLLDEF
;
A
#
# COMPACT_ATOMS: atom_id res chain seq x y z
N MET A 1 -8.88 -15.95 -21.56
CA MET A 1 -7.87 -16.05 -20.49
C MET A 1 -7.70 -14.71 -19.76
N ASN A 2 -8.80 -14.00 -19.47
CA ASN A 2 -8.80 -12.62 -18.94
C ASN A 2 -9.78 -12.41 -17.75
N ARG A 3 -10.30 -13.48 -17.13
CA ARG A 3 -11.27 -13.36 -16.02
C ARG A 3 -10.67 -13.49 -14.61
N PHE A 4 -9.41 -13.90 -14.50
CA PHE A 4 -8.78 -14.17 -13.20
C PHE A 4 -8.17 -12.93 -12.53
N GLN A 5 -7.87 -11.86 -13.27
CA GLN A 5 -7.37 -10.61 -12.68
C GLN A 5 -8.49 -9.68 -12.17
N ASP A 6 -9.68 -9.72 -12.77
CA ASP A 6 -10.81 -8.87 -12.36
C ASP A 6 -11.46 -9.30 -11.03
N THR A 7 -11.20 -10.52 -10.55
CA THR A 7 -11.93 -11.10 -9.40
C THR A 7 -11.24 -10.86 -8.05
N VAL A 8 -10.03 -10.29 -8.02
CA VAL A 8 -9.29 -10.06 -6.75
C VAL A 8 -9.56 -8.68 -6.13
N MET A 9 -10.23 -7.77 -6.85
CA MET A 9 -10.46 -6.39 -6.39
C MET A 9 -11.84 -6.09 -5.78
N THR A 10 -12.67 -7.10 -5.50
CA THR A 10 -14.11 -6.90 -5.26
C THR A 10 -14.57 -6.55 -3.84
N THR A 11 -13.69 -6.32 -2.86
CA THR A 11 -14.13 -5.94 -1.48
C THR A 11 -13.35 -4.80 -0.82
N GLN A 12 -12.48 -4.11 -1.54
CA GLN A 12 -11.92 -2.84 -1.06
C GLN A 12 -12.78 -1.67 -1.56
N LYS A 13 -13.30 -0.88 -0.62
CA LYS A 13 -13.94 0.40 -0.94
C LYS A 13 -12.98 1.26 -1.74
N LYS A 14 -13.28 1.46 -3.03
CA LYS A 14 -12.44 2.26 -3.94
C LYS A 14 -12.30 3.69 -3.42
N LEU A 15 -11.06 4.15 -3.34
CA LEU A 15 -10.72 5.46 -2.79
C LEU A 15 -11.12 6.56 -3.76
N SER A 16 -12.05 7.42 -3.37
CA SER A 16 -12.30 8.64 -4.15
C SER A 16 -11.05 9.53 -4.18
N LEU A 17 -10.98 10.46 -5.13
CA LEU A 17 -9.88 11.45 -5.18
C LEU A 17 -9.70 12.19 -3.85
N VAL A 18 -10.80 12.54 -3.19
CA VAL A 18 -10.80 13.21 -1.89
C VAL A 18 -10.25 12.27 -0.82
N ASP A 19 -10.63 11.00 -0.84
CA ASP A 19 -10.12 10.01 0.12
C ASP A 19 -8.62 9.78 -0.06
N VAL A 20 -8.11 9.74 -1.29
CA VAL A 20 -6.66 9.66 -1.56
C VAL A 20 -5.94 10.84 -0.93
N ILE A 21 -6.33 12.07 -1.26
CA ILE A 21 -5.66 13.28 -0.77
C ILE A 21 -5.76 13.37 0.76
N HIS A 22 -6.95 13.16 1.31
CA HIS A 22 -7.20 13.24 2.74
C HIS A 22 -6.39 12.21 3.53
N ARG A 23 -6.34 10.95 3.08
CA ARG A 23 -5.59 9.90 3.77
C ARG A 23 -4.10 10.11 3.66
N THR A 24 -3.61 10.50 2.48
CA THR A 24 -2.20 10.85 2.31
C THR A 24 -1.82 11.96 3.29
N ALA A 25 -2.59 13.05 3.36
CA ALA A 25 -2.33 14.15 4.29
C ALA A 25 -2.36 13.71 5.76
N ASN A 26 -3.31 12.86 6.16
CA ASN A 26 -3.39 12.33 7.52
C ASN A 26 -2.19 11.43 7.89
N HIS A 27 -1.55 10.80 6.91
CA HIS A 27 -0.35 9.99 7.14
C HIS A 27 0.93 10.81 7.14
N ALA A 28 1.09 11.69 6.15
CA ALA A 28 2.25 12.56 6.01
C ALA A 28 1.84 13.74 5.12
N VAL A 29 1.73 14.92 5.74
CA VAL A 29 1.31 16.15 5.04
C VAL A 29 2.29 16.50 3.92
N GLU A 30 3.57 16.19 4.11
CA GLU A 30 4.67 16.41 3.18
C GLU A 30 4.40 15.74 1.82
N ASP A 31 3.67 14.63 1.80
CA ASP A 31 3.34 13.85 0.60
C ASP A 31 2.21 14.47 -0.23
N VAL A 32 1.55 15.52 0.27
CA VAL A 32 0.55 16.27 -0.51
C VAL A 32 1.15 17.58 -1.04
N LEU A 33 2.26 18.05 -0.46
CA LEU A 33 2.86 19.34 -0.84
C LEU A 33 3.33 19.39 -2.30
N PRO A 34 3.96 18.36 -2.89
CA PRO A 34 4.31 18.38 -4.31
C PRO A 34 3.09 18.53 -5.21
N LEU A 35 1.96 17.89 -4.87
CA LEU A 35 0.70 18.06 -5.60
C LEU A 35 0.27 19.53 -5.60
N LEU A 36 0.26 20.17 -4.43
CA LEU A 36 -0.08 21.60 -4.28
C LEU A 36 0.86 22.50 -5.09
N LYS A 37 2.16 22.17 -5.10
CA LYS A 37 3.19 22.88 -5.88
C LYS A 37 2.95 22.76 -7.39
N TYR A 38 2.61 21.57 -7.90
CA TYR A 38 2.28 21.39 -9.32
C TYR A 38 1.00 22.12 -9.72
N LEU A 39 0.01 22.07 -8.85
CA LEU A 39 -1.28 22.73 -9.04
C LEU A 39 -1.18 24.26 -8.90
N ASP A 40 -0.06 24.78 -8.39
CA ASP A 40 0.12 26.18 -7.99
C ASP A 40 -1.06 26.67 -7.12
N PHE A 41 -1.48 25.81 -6.18
CA PHE A 41 -2.69 25.98 -5.40
C PHE A 41 -2.38 25.99 -3.91
N LYS A 42 -2.99 26.94 -3.20
CA LYS A 42 -2.99 27.00 -1.74
C LYS A 42 -4.42 26.88 -1.25
N PRO A 43 -4.79 25.80 -0.53
CA PRO A 43 -6.12 25.67 0.02
C PRO A 43 -6.37 26.74 1.09
N GLU A 44 -7.63 27.15 1.23
CA GLU A 44 -8.07 28.12 2.23
C GLU A 44 -8.01 27.56 3.65
N ALA A 45 -8.17 26.24 3.77
CA ALA A 45 -8.02 25.55 5.05
C ALA A 45 -6.56 25.62 5.52
N SER A 46 -6.35 26.12 6.74
CA SER A 46 -5.02 26.16 7.37
C SER A 46 -4.47 24.77 7.68
N ASP A 47 -5.37 23.80 7.86
CA ASP A 47 -5.05 22.41 8.15
C ASP A 47 -5.27 21.52 6.91
N LEU A 48 -4.15 21.06 6.35
CA LEU A 48 -4.12 20.18 5.17
C LEU A 48 -4.63 18.76 5.45
N THR A 49 -4.71 18.34 6.72
CA THR A 49 -5.26 17.03 7.10
C THR A 49 -6.79 17.03 7.07
N SER A 50 -7.42 18.20 7.00
CA SER A 50 -8.87 18.32 6.99
C SER A 50 -9.50 17.82 5.68
N ARG A 51 -10.67 17.18 5.78
CA ARG A 51 -11.44 16.73 4.61
C ARG A 51 -11.84 17.89 3.69
N SER A 52 -12.02 19.09 4.25
CA SER A 52 -12.28 20.31 3.49
C SER A 52 -11.10 20.69 2.60
N ALA A 53 -9.86 20.65 3.12
CA ALA A 53 -8.66 20.87 2.32
C ALA A 53 -8.56 19.87 1.16
N ALA A 54 -8.77 18.58 1.45
CA ALA A 54 -8.75 17.54 0.42
C ALA A 54 -9.81 17.76 -0.66
N GLN A 55 -11.00 18.21 -0.28
CA GLN A 55 -12.07 18.56 -1.21
C GLN A 55 -11.68 19.74 -2.12
N GLN A 56 -11.11 20.80 -1.56
CA GLN A 56 -10.64 21.96 -2.33
C GLN A 56 -9.56 21.59 -3.35
N ILE A 57 -8.60 20.75 -2.95
CA ILE A 57 -7.54 20.26 -3.83
C ILE A 57 -8.12 19.41 -4.97
N ALA A 58 -9.04 18.49 -4.64
CA ALA A 58 -9.72 17.66 -5.63
C ALA A 58 -10.53 18.51 -6.64
N ASP A 59 -11.24 19.52 -6.17
CA ASP A 59 -12.05 20.40 -7.01
C ASP A 59 -11.19 21.35 -7.85
N HIS A 60 -10.03 21.78 -7.35
CA HIS A 60 -9.05 22.52 -8.16
C HIS A 60 -8.48 21.65 -9.28
N LEU A 61 -8.11 20.41 -8.99
CA LEU A 61 -7.60 19.47 -9.99
C LEU A 61 -8.63 19.20 -11.10
N ARG A 62 -9.91 19.01 -10.73
CA ARG A 62 -11.02 18.88 -11.69
C ARG A 62 -11.22 20.13 -12.55
N ARG A 63 -11.14 21.32 -11.94
CA ARG A 63 -11.30 22.61 -12.64
C ARG A 63 -10.15 22.95 -13.58
N MET A 64 -8.92 22.55 -13.27
CA MET A 64 -7.81 22.70 -14.23
C MET A 64 -8.01 21.80 -15.44
N GLY A 65 -8.52 20.58 -15.22
CA GLY A 65 -9.02 19.73 -16.29
C GLY A 65 -10.07 20.46 -17.13
N SER A 66 -11.10 21.04 -16.49
CA SER A 66 -12.19 21.70 -17.22
C SER A 66 -11.76 22.97 -17.98
N ASN A 67 -10.98 23.88 -17.40
CA ASN A 67 -10.71 25.17 -18.05
C ASN A 67 -9.79 25.05 -19.28
N ASP A 68 -8.88 24.07 -19.27
CA ASP A 68 -7.93 23.87 -20.36
C ASP A 68 -8.28 22.69 -21.30
N ILE A 69 -9.05 21.69 -20.84
CA ILE A 69 -9.50 20.54 -21.65
C ILE A 69 -10.93 20.75 -22.17
N ALA A 70 -11.84 21.38 -21.39
CA ALA A 70 -13.21 21.67 -21.85
C ALA A 70 -13.31 22.82 -22.85
N SER A 71 -12.30 23.70 -22.95
CA SER A 71 -12.20 24.67 -24.04
C SER A 71 -11.90 24.00 -25.40
N LEU A 72 -11.36 22.77 -25.39
CA LEU A 72 -11.17 21.92 -26.57
C LEU A 72 -12.38 20.99 -26.81
N PHE A 73 -13.04 20.51 -25.76
CA PHE A 73 -14.22 19.64 -25.88
C PHE A 73 -15.27 19.92 -24.78
N ARG A 74 -16.31 20.68 -25.15
CA ARG A 74 -17.62 20.88 -24.46
C ARG A 74 -17.62 21.55 -23.07
N GLY A 75 -17.98 22.85 -23.08
CA GLY A 75 -19.13 23.38 -22.33
C GLY A 75 -19.21 23.22 -20.80
N GLY A 76 -18.45 24.06 -20.07
CA GLY A 76 -18.95 24.84 -18.93
C GLY A 76 -19.15 24.18 -17.56
N ASP A 77 -19.48 22.89 -17.48
CA ASP A 77 -19.62 22.18 -16.20
C ASP A 77 -18.38 21.33 -15.92
N GLY A 78 -17.87 21.42 -14.68
CA GLY A 78 -16.61 20.81 -14.28
C GLY A 78 -16.50 19.33 -14.65
N VAL A 79 -15.31 18.92 -15.09
CA VAL A 79 -15.03 17.57 -15.59
C VAL A 79 -14.78 16.61 -14.42
N SER A 80 -15.28 15.38 -14.49
CA SER A 80 -15.02 14.38 -13.45
C SER A 80 -13.54 13.97 -13.45
N TYR A 81 -13.01 13.52 -12.31
CA TYR A 81 -11.61 13.07 -12.26
C TYR A 81 -11.36 11.90 -13.23
N ALA A 82 -12.35 11.03 -13.42
CA ALA A 82 -12.27 9.91 -14.37
C ALA A 82 -12.03 10.39 -15.80
N GLU A 83 -12.75 11.43 -16.23
CA GLU A 83 -12.57 12.07 -17.53
C GLU A 83 -11.18 12.71 -17.65
N VAL A 84 -10.72 13.45 -16.64
CA VAL A 84 -9.36 14.04 -16.64
C VAL A 84 -8.27 12.99 -16.83
N VAL A 85 -8.39 11.83 -16.19
CA VAL A 85 -7.44 10.72 -16.37
C VAL A 85 -7.53 10.14 -17.78
N CYS A 86 -8.74 9.98 -18.33
CA CYS A 86 -8.92 9.50 -19.71
C CYS A 86 -8.27 10.46 -20.72
N ASP A 87 -8.52 11.76 -20.60
CA ASP A 87 -7.98 12.78 -21.50
C ASP A 87 -6.44 12.82 -21.46
N VAL A 88 -5.86 12.68 -20.26
CA VAL A 88 -4.42 12.55 -20.09
C VAL A 88 -3.91 11.28 -20.77
N GLY A 89 -4.59 10.14 -20.59
CA GLY A 89 -4.24 8.88 -21.22
C GLY A 89 -4.29 8.94 -22.75
N GLU A 90 -5.34 9.54 -23.32
CA GLU A 90 -5.49 9.73 -24.77
C GLU A 90 -4.41 10.64 -25.33
N LYS A 91 -4.10 11.75 -24.64
CA LYS A 91 -3.03 12.68 -25.05
C LYS A 91 -1.66 12.00 -25.07
N LEU A 92 -1.39 11.16 -24.07
CA LEU A 92 -0.18 10.35 -23.99
C LEU A 92 -0.20 9.15 -24.94
N LYS A 93 -1.31 8.89 -25.63
CA LYS A 93 -1.51 7.72 -26.49
C LYS A 93 -1.29 6.40 -25.73
N ALA A 94 -1.72 6.35 -24.47
CA ALA A 94 -1.76 5.12 -23.70
C ALA A 94 -2.76 4.14 -24.34
N LYS A 95 -2.37 2.86 -24.44
CA LYS A 95 -3.23 1.82 -25.02
C LYS A 95 -4.37 1.48 -24.07
N ASP A 96 -5.51 1.10 -24.64
CA ASP A 96 -6.68 0.59 -23.91
C ASP A 96 -7.33 1.58 -22.91
N ILE A 97 -6.99 2.87 -22.98
CA ILE A 97 -7.69 3.94 -22.26
C ILE A 97 -9.13 4.01 -22.76
N SER A 98 -10.07 4.00 -21.82
CA SER A 98 -11.50 4.09 -22.11
C SER A 98 -12.26 4.64 -20.91
N SER A 99 -13.33 5.39 -21.16
CA SER A 99 -14.28 5.81 -20.14
C SER A 99 -15.05 4.66 -19.49
N SER A 100 -15.04 3.46 -20.09
CA SER A 100 -15.62 2.25 -19.51
C SER A 100 -14.74 1.61 -18.42
N ASN A 101 -13.46 1.96 -18.38
CA ASN A 101 -12.54 1.43 -17.38
C ASN A 101 -12.75 2.13 -16.03
N THR A 102 -12.26 1.52 -14.96
CA THR A 102 -12.21 2.19 -13.66
C THR A 102 -11.12 3.27 -13.69
N VAL A 103 -11.25 4.27 -12.82
CA VAL A 103 -10.25 5.35 -12.72
C VAL A 103 -8.87 4.80 -12.43
N GLU A 104 -8.79 3.85 -11.50
CA GLU A 104 -7.54 3.20 -11.10
C GLU A 104 -6.89 2.48 -12.29
N ARG A 105 -7.69 1.79 -13.11
CA ARG A 105 -7.16 1.09 -14.29
C ARG A 105 -6.60 2.08 -15.32
N ASN A 106 -7.29 3.20 -15.55
CA ASN A 106 -6.78 4.23 -16.47
C ASN A 106 -5.53 4.92 -15.91
N GLU A 107 -5.44 5.12 -14.59
CA GLU A 107 -4.22 5.62 -13.94
C GLU A 107 -3.03 4.68 -14.10
N GLU A 108 -3.23 3.37 -13.91
CA GLU A 108 -2.19 2.37 -14.15
C GLU A 108 -1.69 2.41 -15.60
N LEU A 109 -2.60 2.50 -16.57
CA LEU A 109 -2.27 2.61 -17.99
C LEU A 109 -1.47 3.91 -18.29
N VAL A 110 -1.83 5.02 -17.65
CA VAL A 110 -1.06 6.28 -17.74
C VAL A 110 0.34 6.08 -17.18
N ILE A 111 0.48 5.47 -15.99
CA ILE A 111 1.79 5.22 -15.38
C ILE A 111 2.65 4.32 -16.25
N GLU A 112 2.10 3.19 -16.73
CA GLU A 112 2.80 2.25 -17.59
C GLU A 112 3.28 2.94 -18.88
N LYS A 113 2.45 3.80 -19.46
CA LYS A 113 2.80 4.56 -20.66
C LYS A 113 3.90 5.59 -20.39
N VAL A 114 3.76 6.42 -19.36
CA VAL A 114 4.75 7.46 -19.02
C VAL A 114 6.09 6.80 -18.66
N PHE A 115 6.07 5.67 -17.95
CA PHE A 115 7.29 4.93 -17.63
C PHE A 115 7.89 4.26 -18.88
N ALA A 116 7.09 3.69 -19.78
CA ALA A 116 7.57 3.13 -21.04
C ALA A 116 8.23 4.20 -21.93
N ASP A 117 7.62 5.37 -22.08
CA ASP A 117 8.22 6.48 -22.84
C ASP A 117 9.51 7.00 -22.20
N THR A 118 9.52 7.03 -20.86
CA THR A 118 10.72 7.32 -20.09
C THR A 118 11.83 6.33 -20.42
N LEU A 119 11.53 5.02 -20.45
CA LEU A 119 12.50 4.00 -20.84
C LEU A 119 12.96 4.18 -22.29
N ASP A 120 12.08 4.45 -23.25
CA ASP A 120 12.48 4.63 -24.65
C ASP A 120 13.38 5.85 -24.86
N SER A 121 13.25 6.88 -24.02
CA SER A 121 14.11 8.06 -24.05
C SER A 121 15.50 7.83 -23.44
N MET A 122 15.71 6.73 -22.69
CA MET A 122 16.96 6.44 -21.99
C MET A 122 17.97 5.67 -22.85
N THR A 123 19.26 5.97 -22.66
CA THR A 123 20.35 5.16 -23.22
C THR A 123 20.45 3.80 -22.51
N ALA A 124 21.22 2.87 -23.08
CA ALA A 124 21.43 1.55 -22.49
C ALA A 124 22.11 1.63 -21.10
N GLU A 125 23.00 2.60 -20.90
CA GLU A 125 23.66 2.86 -19.63
C GLU A 125 22.68 3.39 -18.58
N GLU A 126 21.82 4.34 -18.96
CA GLU A 126 20.79 4.90 -18.07
C GLU A 126 19.79 3.84 -17.64
N LYS A 127 19.31 3.00 -18.59
CA LYS A 127 18.47 1.84 -18.30
C LYS A 127 19.16 0.87 -17.33
N ARG A 128 20.46 0.63 -17.50
CA ARG A 128 21.22 -0.27 -16.61
C ARG A 128 21.27 0.27 -15.17
N VAL A 129 21.50 1.56 -14.98
CA VAL A 129 21.52 2.16 -13.63
C VAL A 129 20.11 2.11 -13.01
N LEU A 130 19.08 2.41 -13.80
CA LEU A 130 17.69 2.33 -13.36
C LEU A 130 17.28 0.91 -12.94
N PHE A 131 17.66 -0.12 -13.70
CA PHE A 131 17.28 -1.50 -13.38
C PHE A 131 18.01 -1.99 -12.13
N ARG A 132 19.29 -1.63 -11.97
CA ARG A 132 20.03 -1.89 -10.74
C ARG A 132 19.37 -1.23 -9.54
N SER A 133 18.81 -0.01 -9.69
CA SER A 133 18.13 0.65 -8.58
C SER A 133 16.84 -0.02 -8.17
N MET A 134 16.21 -0.78 -9.08
CA MET A 134 15.09 -1.68 -8.78
C MET A 134 15.53 -3.04 -8.21
N ASN A 135 16.79 -3.23 -7.87
CA ASN A 135 17.34 -4.53 -7.43
C ASN A 135 17.11 -5.65 -8.45
N LEU A 136 17.08 -5.31 -9.75
CA LEU A 136 16.99 -6.27 -10.84
C LEU A 136 18.40 -6.59 -11.33
N ASP A 137 19.09 -7.47 -10.62
CA ASP A 137 20.41 -7.98 -11.03
C ASP A 137 20.25 -9.11 -12.03
N VAL A 138 20.03 -8.74 -13.29
CA VAL A 138 19.74 -9.70 -14.35
C VAL A 138 20.86 -9.64 -15.37
N LYS A 139 21.58 -10.75 -15.49
CA LYS A 139 22.72 -10.93 -16.41
C LYS A 139 22.30 -10.91 -17.89
N ASP A 140 21.00 -11.00 -18.18
CA ASP A 140 20.46 -11.20 -19.53
C ASP A 140 19.39 -10.17 -19.96
N VAL A 141 19.34 -8.97 -19.35
CA VAL A 141 18.41 -7.92 -19.83
C VAL A 141 19.00 -7.26 -21.07
N PRO A 142 18.27 -7.20 -22.19
CA PRO A 142 18.70 -6.46 -23.36
C PRO A 142 18.49 -4.96 -23.11
N TYR A 143 19.39 -4.30 -22.36
CA TYR A 143 19.26 -2.86 -22.02
C TYR A 143 19.19 -1.94 -23.25
N ALA A 144 19.69 -2.38 -24.40
CA ALA A 144 19.56 -1.65 -25.67
C ALA A 144 18.17 -1.78 -26.32
N ALA A 145 17.30 -2.65 -25.80
CA ALA A 145 15.96 -2.87 -26.35
C ALA A 145 15.00 -1.72 -26.01
N SER A 146 13.92 -1.64 -26.78
CA SER A 146 12.82 -0.71 -26.54
C SER A 146 11.99 -1.09 -25.32
N ALA A 147 11.20 -0.14 -24.83
CA ALA A 147 10.25 -0.34 -23.74
C ALA A 147 9.27 -1.48 -24.04
N ALA A 148 8.88 -1.69 -25.30
CA ALA A 148 7.99 -2.81 -25.69
C ALA A 148 8.57 -4.20 -25.35
N VAL A 149 9.90 -4.33 -25.33
CA VAL A 149 10.59 -5.58 -24.94
C VAL A 149 10.86 -5.60 -23.43
N LEU A 150 11.25 -4.45 -22.86
CA LEU A 150 11.64 -4.35 -21.46
C LEU A 150 10.44 -4.40 -20.50
N MET A 151 9.30 -3.81 -20.86
CA MET A 151 8.11 -3.74 -19.99
C MET A 151 7.57 -5.13 -19.61
N PRO A 152 7.37 -6.10 -20.54
CA PRO A 152 6.96 -7.45 -20.15
C PRO A 152 7.96 -8.16 -19.23
N ILE A 153 9.27 -7.92 -19.40
CA ILE A 153 10.32 -8.48 -18.54
C ILE A 153 10.20 -7.88 -17.14
N LEU A 154 10.10 -6.55 -17.04
CA LEU A 154 9.95 -5.84 -15.78
C LEU A 154 8.67 -6.25 -15.04
N LEU A 155 7.54 -6.31 -15.74
CA LEU A 155 6.26 -6.77 -15.17
C LEU A 155 6.38 -8.20 -14.62
N ARG A 156 7.07 -9.10 -15.34
CA ARG A 156 7.28 -10.47 -14.88
C ARG A 156 8.21 -10.56 -13.67
N GLN A 157 9.27 -9.75 -13.63
CA GLN A 157 10.28 -9.80 -12.57
C GLN A 157 9.85 -9.09 -11.29
N LEU A 158 9.16 -7.97 -11.42
CA LEU A 158 8.64 -7.19 -10.28
C LEU A 158 7.29 -7.70 -9.78
N GLY A 159 6.60 -8.55 -10.56
CA GLY A 159 5.31 -9.12 -10.20
C GLY A 159 4.23 -8.04 -9.98
N GLY A 160 3.36 -8.25 -9.00
CA GLY A 160 2.28 -7.31 -8.66
C GLY A 160 2.73 -5.93 -8.18
N PHE A 161 4.01 -5.77 -7.84
CA PHE A 161 4.57 -4.51 -7.34
C PHE A 161 5.15 -3.61 -8.45
N ALA A 162 5.16 -4.09 -9.70
CA ALA A 162 5.77 -3.41 -10.84
C ALA A 162 5.20 -2.01 -11.05
N THR A 163 3.87 -1.89 -11.10
CA THR A 163 3.17 -0.63 -11.39
C THR A 163 3.43 0.43 -10.32
N TYR A 164 3.49 0.05 -9.05
CA TYR A 164 3.88 0.97 -7.98
C TYR A 164 5.31 1.48 -8.15
N ARG A 165 6.28 0.60 -8.44
CA ARG A 165 7.67 1.03 -8.67
C ARG A 165 7.79 1.97 -9.86
N PHE A 166 7.09 1.68 -10.97
CA PHE A 166 7.03 2.57 -12.11
C PHE A 166 6.45 3.93 -11.71
N ALA A 167 5.34 3.95 -10.98
CA ALA A 167 4.70 5.18 -10.52
C ALA A 167 5.63 6.04 -9.66
N VAL A 168 6.31 5.43 -8.67
CA VAL A 168 7.22 6.14 -7.75
C VAL A 168 8.43 6.69 -8.48
N ILE A 169 9.04 5.91 -9.37
CA ILE A 169 10.22 6.32 -10.13
C ILE A 169 9.85 7.48 -11.05
N THR A 170 8.80 7.31 -11.84
CA THR A 170 8.35 8.32 -12.78
C THR A 170 7.95 9.61 -12.06
N ALA A 171 7.16 9.51 -10.98
CA ALA A 171 6.76 10.67 -10.20
C ALA A 171 7.96 11.39 -9.55
N ASN A 172 8.97 10.65 -9.07
CA ASN A 172 10.20 11.25 -8.56
C ASN A 172 11.01 11.97 -9.63
N MET A 173 11.11 11.39 -10.83
CA MET A 173 11.81 12.00 -11.96
C MET A 173 11.11 13.31 -12.37
N VAL A 174 9.79 13.28 -12.48
CA VAL A 174 8.96 14.47 -12.75
C VAL A 174 9.09 15.52 -11.64
N SER A 175 9.12 15.11 -10.37
CA SER A 175 9.30 16.01 -9.23
C SER A 175 10.64 16.69 -9.22
N ARG A 176 11.72 15.95 -9.45
CA ARG A 176 13.05 16.55 -9.57
C ARG A 176 13.12 17.52 -10.73
N ALA A 177 12.48 17.18 -11.86
CA ALA A 177 12.49 18.02 -13.04
C ALA A 177 11.73 19.34 -12.89
N LEU A 178 10.59 19.31 -12.21
CA LEU A 178 9.72 20.48 -12.08
C LEU A 178 9.99 21.28 -10.80
N LEU A 179 10.35 20.61 -9.70
CA LEU A 179 10.43 21.21 -8.36
C LEU A 179 11.86 21.28 -7.81
N GLY A 180 12.84 20.65 -8.48
CA GLY A 180 14.24 20.58 -8.03
C GLY A 180 14.49 19.65 -6.84
N SER A 181 13.46 18.97 -6.33
CA SER A 181 13.54 18.05 -5.20
C SER A 181 12.79 16.74 -5.48
N GLY A 182 13.27 15.63 -4.91
CA GLY A 182 12.56 14.34 -4.92
C GLY A 182 11.35 14.33 -3.98
N LEU A 183 10.58 13.23 -4.02
CA LEU A 183 9.37 13.04 -3.20
C LEU A 183 9.71 12.51 -1.80
N SER A 184 8.99 13.02 -0.79
CA SER A 184 9.17 12.67 0.63
C SER A 184 8.72 11.24 0.97
N PHE A 185 7.57 10.76 0.50
CA PHE A 185 7.15 9.37 0.73
C PHE A 185 8.05 8.33 0.07
N ALA A 186 8.85 8.73 -0.91
CA ALA A 186 9.82 7.85 -1.55
C ALA A 186 11.16 7.79 -0.79
N THR A 187 11.30 8.49 0.34
CA THR A 187 12.52 8.60 1.16
C THR A 187 12.78 7.33 2.02
N ASN A 188 12.44 6.15 1.50
CA ASN A 188 12.83 4.88 2.10
C ASN A 188 14.09 4.32 1.49
N ALA A 189 15.00 3.99 2.39
CA ALA A 189 16.30 3.39 2.17
C ALA A 189 16.36 2.32 1.06
N VAL A 190 15.33 1.51 0.84
CA VAL A 190 15.37 0.42 -0.16
C VAL A 190 15.15 0.93 -1.59
N ILE A 191 14.31 1.95 -1.80
CA ILE A 191 14.07 2.53 -3.13
C ILE A 191 14.99 3.73 -3.38
N THR A 192 15.36 4.51 -2.34
CA THR A 192 16.18 5.73 -2.51
C THR A 192 17.68 5.59 -2.24
N ARG A 193 18.19 4.58 -1.49
CA ARG A 193 19.67 4.39 -1.39
C ARG A 193 20.30 4.09 -2.74
N SER A 194 19.53 3.54 -3.68
CA SER A 194 19.96 3.21 -5.04
C SER A 194 19.65 4.30 -6.08
N ILE A 195 18.95 5.38 -5.71
CA ILE A 195 18.64 6.55 -6.57
C ILE A 195 19.58 7.73 -6.26
N GLY A 196 20.29 7.69 -5.13
CA GLY A 196 21.19 8.75 -4.64
C GLY A 196 22.47 8.99 -5.46
N THR A 197 22.80 8.15 -6.44
CA THR A 197 23.98 8.30 -7.32
C THR A 197 23.64 8.64 -8.77
N LEU A 198 22.38 8.94 -9.10
CA LEU A 198 21.97 9.45 -10.42
C LEU A 198 22.38 10.94 -10.63
N LEU A 199 23.50 11.37 -10.06
CA LEU A 199 24.13 12.67 -10.30
C LEU A 199 25.13 12.53 -11.46
N GLY A 200 24.55 12.48 -12.66
CA GLY A 200 25.21 12.45 -13.98
C GLY A 200 25.04 11.10 -14.70
N PRO A 201 24.98 11.04 -16.04
CA PRO A 201 24.62 12.01 -17.08
C PRO A 201 23.14 11.84 -17.51
N ILE A 202 22.17 12.20 -16.64
CA ILE A 202 20.71 12.09 -16.91
C ILE A 202 20.08 13.50 -17.05
N GLY A 203 20.84 14.43 -17.63
CA GLY A 203 20.51 15.85 -17.64
C GLY A 203 19.19 16.17 -18.35
N TRP A 204 18.78 15.42 -19.38
CA TRP A 204 17.63 15.78 -20.20
C TRP A 204 16.28 15.41 -19.57
N ILE A 205 16.17 14.24 -18.93
CA ILE A 205 14.93 13.82 -18.27
C ILE A 205 14.73 14.59 -16.96
N ALA A 206 15.82 14.80 -16.20
CA ALA A 206 15.79 15.65 -15.00
C ALA A 206 15.63 17.14 -15.31
N SER A 207 15.80 17.60 -16.55
CA SER A 207 15.47 18.98 -16.96
C SER A 207 14.01 19.12 -17.43
N GLY A 208 13.23 18.04 -17.42
CA GLY A 208 11.85 18.03 -17.91
C GLY A 208 11.75 18.23 -19.42
N ALA A 209 12.84 18.06 -20.18
CA ALA A 209 12.86 18.27 -21.62
C ALA A 209 11.95 17.27 -22.34
N TRP A 210 11.88 16.02 -21.87
CA TRP A 210 10.94 15.01 -22.36
C TRP A 210 9.47 15.45 -22.20
N LEU A 211 9.10 15.98 -21.03
CA LEU A 211 7.77 16.56 -20.81
C LEU A 211 7.49 17.77 -21.72
N ALA A 212 8.51 18.50 -22.14
CA ALA A 212 8.33 19.67 -23.01
C ALA A 212 8.08 19.29 -24.48
N VAL A 213 8.62 18.17 -24.95
CA VAL A 213 8.54 17.71 -26.35
C VAL A 213 7.20 17.01 -26.64
N ASP A 214 6.77 16.10 -25.77
CA ASP A 214 5.55 15.31 -26.02
C ASP A 214 4.25 16.04 -25.64
N LEU A 215 4.38 17.13 -24.87
CA LEU A 215 3.27 17.85 -24.29
C LEU A 215 3.07 19.23 -24.93
N ALA A 216 2.49 19.20 -26.13
CA ALA A 216 2.01 20.38 -26.83
C ALA A 216 0.79 20.97 -26.10
N GLY A 217 1.04 21.99 -25.25
CA GLY A 217 0.03 22.80 -24.55
C GLY A 217 0.47 23.17 -23.11
N PRO A 218 0.38 24.46 -22.69
CA PRO A 218 0.72 24.89 -21.32
C PRO A 218 -0.06 24.15 -20.22
N ALA A 219 -1.31 23.78 -20.51
CA ALA A 219 -2.22 23.08 -19.61
C ALA A 219 -1.75 21.69 -19.18
N PHE A 220 -1.41 20.86 -20.17
CA PHE A 220 -1.01 19.47 -19.94
C PHE A 220 0.29 19.40 -19.11
N ARG A 221 1.15 20.43 -19.17
CA ARG A 221 2.39 20.52 -18.38
C ARG A 221 2.16 20.54 -16.87
N LYS A 222 0.94 20.87 -16.43
CA LYS A 222 0.53 20.77 -15.02
C LYS A 222 -0.37 19.56 -14.78
N THR A 223 -1.29 19.27 -15.69
CA THR A 223 -2.28 18.19 -15.53
C THR A 223 -1.65 16.80 -15.57
N VAL A 224 -0.68 16.53 -16.46
CA VAL A 224 -0.03 15.21 -16.53
C VAL A 224 0.77 14.91 -15.26
N PRO A 225 1.65 15.80 -14.76
CA PRO A 225 2.30 15.61 -13.46
C PRO A 225 1.32 15.46 -12.31
N ALA A 226 0.23 16.24 -12.28
CA ALA A 226 -0.77 16.14 -11.21
C ALA A 226 -1.53 14.81 -11.23
N VAL A 227 -1.94 14.32 -12.40
CA VAL A 227 -2.59 13.01 -12.57
C VAL A 227 -1.62 11.89 -12.22
N LEU A 228 -0.40 11.92 -12.77
CA LEU A 228 0.64 10.95 -12.45
C LEU A 228 0.91 10.92 -10.94
N TYR A 229 1.05 12.07 -10.31
CA TYR A 229 1.30 12.16 -8.88
C TYR A 229 0.14 11.62 -8.05
N THR A 230 -1.10 11.98 -8.41
CA THR A 230 -2.31 11.48 -7.76
C THR A 230 -2.42 9.97 -7.88
N ALA A 231 -2.13 9.43 -9.06
CA ALA A 231 -2.08 7.99 -9.32
C ALA A 231 -1.00 7.32 -8.46
N THR A 232 0.20 7.91 -8.36
CA THR A 232 1.27 7.43 -7.47
C THR A 232 0.83 7.45 -6.01
N LEU A 233 0.16 8.50 -5.55
CA LEU A 233 -0.38 8.57 -4.17
C LEU A 233 -1.41 7.47 -3.93
N ARG A 234 -2.33 7.24 -4.88
CA ARG A 234 -3.33 6.17 -4.77
C ARG A 234 -2.66 4.80 -4.70
N LEU A 235 -1.69 4.53 -5.58
CA LEU A 235 -0.92 3.29 -5.56
C LEU A 235 -0.08 3.15 -4.29
N ALA A 236 0.49 4.23 -3.77
CA ALA A 236 1.21 4.21 -2.49
C ALA A 236 0.29 3.83 -1.34
N LEU A 237 -0.92 4.41 -1.27
CA LEU A 237 -1.91 4.03 -0.27
C LEU A 237 -2.37 2.57 -0.42
N ALA A 238 -2.57 2.09 -1.66
CA ALA A 238 -3.00 0.72 -1.93
C ALA A 238 -1.91 -0.32 -1.62
N ASN A 239 -0.64 0.02 -1.91
CA ASN A 239 0.50 -0.88 -1.72
C ASN A 239 1.16 -0.76 -0.34
N ARG A 240 0.76 0.22 0.48
CA ARG A 240 1.15 0.29 1.89
C ARG A 240 0.70 -0.97 2.61
N LEU A 241 1.62 -1.58 3.33
CA LEU A 241 1.41 -2.78 4.10
C LEU A 241 0.80 -2.40 5.45
N SER A 242 -0.34 -3.00 5.79
CA SER A 242 -1.00 -2.79 7.07
C SER A 242 -1.32 -4.13 7.74
N ILE A 243 -0.65 -4.38 8.87
CA ILE A 243 -0.89 -5.52 9.75
C ILE A 243 -1.76 -5.04 10.90
N GLY A 244 -2.94 -5.62 11.06
CA GLY A 244 -3.83 -5.33 12.17
C GLY A 244 -3.63 -6.31 13.31
N VAL A 245 -3.36 -5.81 14.51
CA VAL A 245 -3.28 -6.63 15.73
C VAL A 245 -4.54 -6.42 16.54
N VAL A 246 -5.29 -7.51 16.72
CA VAL A 246 -6.60 -7.54 17.37
C VAL A 246 -6.62 -8.62 18.44
N GLY A 247 -7.44 -8.45 19.46
CA GLY A 247 -7.51 -9.39 20.59
C GLY A 247 -8.09 -8.72 21.82
N ASP A 248 -8.55 -9.54 22.76
CA ASP A 248 -9.14 -9.05 24.01
C ASP A 248 -8.11 -8.36 24.93
N GLY A 249 -8.59 -7.73 26.00
CA GLY A 249 -7.73 -7.14 27.03
C GLY A 249 -6.73 -8.18 27.59
N SER A 250 -5.46 -7.79 27.73
CA SER A 250 -4.42 -8.60 28.38
C SER A 250 -4.09 -9.95 27.71
N THR A 251 -4.41 -10.13 26.42
CA THR A 251 -3.98 -11.32 25.63
C THR A 251 -2.51 -11.26 25.19
N GLY A 252 -1.85 -10.10 25.35
CA GLY A 252 -0.43 -9.91 25.02
C GLY A 252 -0.16 -9.34 23.62
N LYS A 253 -1.07 -8.52 23.09
CA LYS A 253 -0.90 -7.79 21.81
C LYS A 253 0.37 -6.94 21.78
N ASP A 254 0.61 -6.16 22.84
CA ASP A 254 1.77 -5.27 22.91
C ASP A 254 3.07 -6.07 22.91
N THR A 255 3.10 -7.16 23.67
CA THR A 255 4.23 -8.10 23.69
C THR A 255 4.49 -8.72 22.32
N LEU A 256 3.43 -9.09 21.58
CA LEU A 256 3.55 -9.54 20.19
C LEU A 256 4.19 -8.45 19.33
N ILE A 257 3.69 -7.21 19.40
CA ILE A 257 4.19 -6.09 18.60
C ILE A 257 5.69 -5.86 18.84
N GLU A 258 6.09 -5.80 20.11
CA GLU A 258 7.48 -5.54 20.49
C GLU A 258 8.44 -6.65 20.06
N LYS A 259 8.04 -7.90 20.22
CA LYS A 259 8.95 -9.04 20.10
C LYS A 259 8.92 -9.69 18.72
N VAL A 260 7.79 -9.63 18.03
CA VAL A 260 7.68 -10.16 16.66
C VAL A 260 8.15 -9.13 15.64
N PHE A 261 7.79 -7.86 15.85
CA PHE A 261 8.07 -6.78 14.89
C PHE A 261 9.18 -5.81 15.33
N GLY A 262 9.71 -5.95 16.54
CA GLY A 262 10.78 -5.06 17.04
C GLY A 262 10.30 -3.63 17.31
N ILE A 263 8.99 -3.40 17.42
CA ILE A 263 8.41 -2.07 17.58
C ILE A 263 8.12 -1.81 19.07
N PRO A 264 8.82 -0.87 19.72
CA PRO A 264 8.51 -0.47 21.08
C PRO A 264 7.09 0.11 21.17
N THR A 265 6.19 -0.50 21.96
CA THR A 265 4.77 -0.07 22.01
C THR A 265 4.57 1.23 22.78
N ASN A 266 5.58 1.65 23.55
CA ASN A 266 5.67 2.95 24.20
C ASN A 266 6.15 4.08 23.28
N ALA A 267 6.49 3.78 22.01
CA ALA A 267 6.80 4.81 21.03
C ALA A 267 5.56 5.64 20.67
N ASP A 268 5.78 6.90 20.30
CA ASP A 268 4.71 7.77 19.84
C ASP A 268 4.05 7.19 18.58
N PRO A 269 2.72 7.00 18.57
CA PRO A 269 2.01 6.54 17.39
C PRO A 269 2.22 7.49 16.20
N VAL A 270 2.23 6.94 14.99
CA VAL A 270 2.40 7.75 13.77
C VAL A 270 1.18 8.62 13.49
N ALA A 271 1.36 9.66 12.66
CA ALA A 271 0.26 10.50 12.20
C ALA A 271 -0.88 9.66 11.57
N GLY A 272 -2.12 10.03 11.90
CA GLY A 272 -3.33 9.28 11.55
C GLY A 272 -3.72 8.19 12.58
N SER A 273 -2.99 8.05 13.68
CA SER A 273 -3.38 7.20 14.81
C SER A 273 -4.53 7.81 15.63
N THR A 274 -5.31 6.94 16.27
CA THR A 274 -6.40 7.31 17.19
C THR A 274 -6.27 6.49 18.48
N SER A 275 -7.02 6.85 19.53
CA SER A 275 -7.10 6.03 20.75
C SER A 275 -7.59 4.61 20.49
N GLU A 276 -8.37 4.41 19.42
CA GLU A 276 -8.95 3.12 19.02
C GLU A 276 -8.14 2.39 17.93
N ALA A 277 -7.14 3.04 17.33
CA ALA A 277 -6.26 2.47 16.33
C ALA A 277 -4.88 3.14 16.45
N MET A 278 -4.02 2.53 17.26
CA MET A 278 -2.65 3.00 17.48
C MET A 278 -1.76 2.41 16.39
N ARG A 279 -1.22 3.24 15.52
CA ARG A 279 -0.45 2.81 14.36
C ARG A 279 1.04 3.06 14.61
N TYR A 280 1.83 2.06 14.27
CA TYR A 280 3.27 2.08 14.41
C TYR A 280 3.90 1.80 13.06
N ALA A 281 4.91 2.58 12.68
CA ALA A 281 5.69 2.29 11.48
C ALA A 281 6.54 1.04 11.71
N LEU A 282 6.48 0.12 10.76
CA LEU A 282 7.35 -1.03 10.69
C LEU A 282 8.56 -0.66 9.84
N GLY A 283 9.72 -0.58 10.50
CA GLY A 283 10.95 -0.04 9.92
C GLY A 283 10.97 1.47 9.75
N GLY A 284 12.10 1.98 9.26
CA GLY A 284 12.39 3.42 9.23
C GLY A 284 11.61 4.24 8.20
N GLY A 285 10.57 3.67 7.57
CA GLY A 285 10.11 4.18 6.29
C GLY A 285 8.61 4.38 6.04
N GLY A 286 7.72 3.89 6.91
CA GLY A 286 6.29 4.17 6.75
C GLY A 286 5.63 3.59 5.48
N ASP A 287 6.21 2.54 4.89
CA ASP A 287 5.56 1.72 3.85
C ASP A 287 4.82 0.52 4.45
N ALA A 288 5.18 0.16 5.67
CA ALA A 288 4.62 -0.93 6.44
C ALA A 288 4.20 -0.41 7.81
N PHE A 289 3.05 -0.86 8.30
CA PHE A 289 2.51 -0.43 9.56
C PHE A 289 1.91 -1.60 10.33
N VAL A 290 2.16 -1.59 11.63
CA VAL A 290 1.46 -2.44 12.58
C VAL A 290 0.45 -1.56 13.30
N THR A 291 -0.84 -1.90 13.24
CA THR A 291 -1.91 -1.15 13.90
C THR A 291 -2.48 -1.99 15.03
N ASN A 292 -2.30 -1.53 16.27
CA ASN A 292 -2.94 -2.11 17.43
C ASN A 292 -4.36 -1.54 17.56
N TYR A 293 -5.36 -2.42 17.62
CA TYR A 293 -6.75 -2.03 17.81
C TYR A 293 -7.19 -2.37 19.25
N PRO A 294 -6.88 -1.51 20.23
CA PRO A 294 -7.28 -1.73 21.61
C PRO A 294 -8.82 -1.73 21.71
N GLY A 295 -9.38 -2.63 22.52
CA GLY A 295 -10.82 -2.65 22.75
C GLY A 295 -11.69 -3.01 21.53
N PHE A 296 -11.11 -3.58 20.46
CA PHE A 296 -11.86 -4.01 19.27
C PHE A 296 -13.02 -5.00 19.58
N ASN A 297 -13.01 -5.59 20.76
CA ASN A 297 -14.05 -6.47 21.24
C ASN A 297 -15.36 -5.73 21.61
N ASP A 298 -15.24 -4.54 22.24
CA ASP A 298 -16.35 -3.68 22.68
C ASP A 298 -16.95 -2.83 21.54
N TYR A 299 -16.52 -3.10 20.32
CA TYR A 299 -16.89 -2.38 19.11
C TYR A 299 -18.40 -2.54 18.81
N ARG A 300 -19.20 -1.59 19.31
CA ARG A 300 -20.64 -1.43 19.03
C ARG A 300 -20.81 -0.29 18.04
N ALA A 301 -21.24 -0.59 16.80
CA ALA A 301 -22.04 0.19 15.82
C ALA A 301 -21.90 1.73 15.64
N ARG A 302 -21.10 2.45 16.44
CA ARG A 302 -20.75 3.87 16.29
C ARG A 302 -19.26 3.93 16.04
N VAL A 303 -18.91 3.57 14.82
CA VAL A 303 -17.53 3.62 14.40
C VAL A 303 -17.16 5.07 14.10
N ASN A 304 -16.09 5.57 14.71
CA ASN A 304 -15.41 6.73 14.17
C ASN A 304 -14.92 6.34 12.78
N ALA A 305 -15.32 7.06 11.73
CA ALA A 305 -15.06 6.69 10.34
C ALA A 305 -13.59 6.35 10.03
N SER A 306 -12.64 6.88 10.81
CA SER A 306 -11.21 6.60 10.71
C SER A 306 -10.82 5.17 11.12
N THR A 307 -11.48 4.57 12.12
CA THR A 307 -11.16 3.21 12.59
C THR A 307 -11.79 2.17 11.67
N ASP A 308 -13.02 2.40 11.19
CA ASP A 308 -13.64 1.57 10.14
C ASP A 308 -12.72 1.49 8.94
N ASP A 309 -12.19 2.64 8.56
CA ASP A 309 -11.30 2.76 7.43
C ASP A 309 -9.99 1.98 7.63
N ALA A 310 -9.33 2.16 8.77
CA ALA A 310 -8.11 1.41 9.10
C ALA A 310 -8.32 -0.12 9.02
N LEU A 311 -9.46 -0.62 9.48
CA LEU A 311 -9.82 -2.04 9.41
C LEU A 311 -10.01 -2.52 7.96
N HIS A 312 -10.71 -1.75 7.12
CA HIS A 312 -10.91 -2.10 5.70
C HIS A 312 -9.63 -2.10 4.87
N HIS A 313 -8.63 -1.30 5.27
CA HIS A 313 -7.31 -1.23 4.62
C HIS A 313 -6.24 -2.05 5.31
N THR A 314 -6.62 -2.83 6.33
CA THR A 314 -5.74 -3.86 6.88
C THR A 314 -5.60 -4.99 5.87
N ASP A 315 -4.37 -5.42 5.62
CA ASP A 315 -4.06 -6.51 4.68
C ASP A 315 -4.18 -7.86 5.34
N VAL A 316 -3.68 -7.98 6.57
CA VAL A 316 -3.67 -9.21 7.36
C VAL A 316 -3.98 -8.88 8.80
N PHE A 317 -4.72 -9.78 9.46
CA PHE A 317 -5.01 -9.66 10.89
C PHE A 317 -4.24 -10.70 11.70
N LEU A 318 -3.65 -10.26 12.80
CA LEU A 318 -3.13 -11.11 13.87
C LEU A 318 -4.11 -11.05 15.04
N LEU A 319 -4.81 -12.15 15.26
CA LEU A 319 -5.79 -12.30 16.33
C LEU A 319 -5.16 -13.00 17.53
N VAL A 320 -4.84 -12.22 18.56
CA VAL A 320 -4.14 -12.70 19.76
C VAL A 320 -5.13 -13.13 20.84
N MET A 321 -5.05 -14.40 21.23
CA MET A 321 -5.87 -15.03 22.27
C MET A 321 -4.99 -15.57 23.40
N ASP A 322 -5.50 -15.59 24.64
CA ASP A 322 -4.79 -16.16 25.79
C ASP A 322 -5.02 -17.68 25.85
N ALA A 323 -3.97 -18.47 25.58
CA ALA A 323 -4.02 -19.93 25.56
C ALA A 323 -4.50 -20.52 26.90
N THR A 324 -4.17 -19.87 28.03
CA THR A 324 -4.49 -20.38 29.38
C THR A 324 -5.98 -20.36 29.70
N ARG A 325 -6.75 -19.52 29.01
CA ARG A 325 -8.20 -19.38 29.19
C ARG A 325 -9.00 -20.24 28.21
N GLY A 326 -8.31 -20.83 27.22
CA GLY A 326 -8.94 -21.45 26.06
C GLY A 326 -9.69 -20.44 25.20
N VAL A 327 -10.37 -20.96 24.16
CA VAL A 327 -11.17 -20.11 23.26
C VAL A 327 -12.55 -19.86 23.85
N SER A 328 -12.82 -18.62 24.26
CA SER A 328 -14.09 -18.18 24.83
C SER A 328 -15.13 -17.85 23.75
N GLY A 329 -16.40 -17.67 24.13
CA GLY A 329 -17.44 -17.22 23.18
C GLY A 329 -17.16 -15.81 22.63
N THR A 330 -16.51 -14.98 23.44
CA THR A 330 -16.05 -13.65 23.07
C THR A 330 -14.99 -13.70 21.97
N ASP A 331 -14.03 -14.62 22.09
CA ASP A 331 -12.99 -14.84 21.07
C ASP A 331 -13.57 -15.34 19.75
N VAL A 332 -14.61 -16.20 19.80
CA VAL A 332 -15.33 -16.67 18.62
C VAL A 332 -16.03 -15.49 17.92
N ALA A 333 -16.75 -14.65 18.67
CA ALA A 333 -17.41 -13.48 18.10
C ALA A 333 -16.40 -12.49 17.49
N LEU A 334 -15.26 -12.28 18.15
CA LEU A 334 -14.18 -11.45 17.64
C LEU A 334 -13.61 -12.01 16.33
N CYS A 335 -13.32 -13.31 16.30
CA CYS A 335 -12.86 -14.01 15.09
C CYS A 335 -13.86 -13.85 13.93
N GLU A 336 -15.16 -14.05 14.17
CA GLU A 336 -16.21 -13.88 13.16
C GLU A 336 -16.27 -12.43 12.64
N LYS A 337 -16.13 -11.42 13.51
CA LYS A 337 -16.03 -10.01 13.11
C LYS A 337 -14.83 -9.75 12.20
N VAL A 338 -13.64 -10.23 12.58
CA VAL A 338 -12.41 -10.04 11.81
C VAL A 338 -12.50 -10.76 10.45
N ARG A 339 -13.04 -11.98 10.42
CA ARG A 339 -13.27 -12.74 9.18
C ARG A 339 -14.20 -12.03 8.22
N ALA A 340 -15.18 -11.26 8.72
CA ALA A 340 -16.13 -10.53 7.88
C ALA A 340 -15.47 -9.48 6.97
N PHE A 341 -14.24 -9.03 7.28
CA PHE A 341 -13.47 -8.16 6.39
C PHE A 341 -12.91 -8.88 5.15
N GLY A 342 -12.98 -10.21 5.09
CA GLY A 342 -12.50 -11.00 3.95
C GLY A 342 -10.97 -10.98 3.80
N LYS A 343 -10.23 -10.70 4.88
CA LYS A 343 -8.77 -10.62 4.92
C LYS A 343 -8.19 -11.88 5.59
N PRO A 344 -6.97 -12.32 5.22
CA PRO A 344 -6.27 -13.39 5.94
C PRO A 344 -6.14 -13.08 7.44
N VAL A 345 -6.34 -14.10 8.27
CA VAL A 345 -6.29 -13.99 9.73
C VAL A 345 -5.40 -15.09 10.30
N LEU A 346 -4.36 -14.70 11.04
CA LEU A 346 -3.58 -15.63 11.85
C LEU A 346 -4.03 -15.52 13.30
N VAL A 347 -4.55 -16.60 13.85
CA VAL A 347 -4.91 -16.73 15.26
C VAL A 347 -3.68 -17.19 16.03
N CYS A 348 -3.24 -16.35 16.95
CA CYS A 348 -2.08 -16.58 17.80
C CYS A 348 -2.54 -16.95 19.21
N LEU A 349 -2.38 -18.21 19.61
CA LEU A 349 -2.60 -18.65 20.99
C LEU A 349 -1.38 -18.29 21.84
N ASN A 350 -1.44 -17.13 22.48
CA ASN A 350 -0.35 -16.55 23.25
C ASN A 350 -0.24 -17.14 24.67
N LYS A 351 0.92 -17.00 25.34
CA LYS A 351 1.25 -17.56 26.68
C LYS A 351 1.31 -19.09 26.67
N TRP A 352 1.91 -19.63 25.60
CA TRP A 352 1.98 -21.06 25.39
C TRP A 352 2.87 -21.77 26.42
N ASP A 353 3.86 -21.07 26.99
CA ASP A 353 4.71 -21.57 28.08
C ASP A 353 3.95 -22.02 29.33
N LEU A 354 2.79 -21.42 29.60
CA LEU A 354 1.95 -21.74 30.77
C LEU A 354 1.16 -23.05 30.58
N ILE A 355 1.19 -23.66 29.39
CA ILE A 355 0.55 -24.96 29.13
C ILE A 355 1.45 -26.08 29.66
N ARG A 356 0.98 -26.75 30.72
CA ARG A 356 1.80 -27.65 31.55
C ARG A 356 2.26 -28.92 30.85
N THR A 357 1.45 -29.48 29.95
CA THR A 357 1.75 -30.75 29.30
C THR A 357 1.49 -30.69 27.80
N GLU A 358 2.27 -31.45 27.02
CA GLU A 358 2.08 -31.57 25.57
C GLU A 358 0.66 -32.06 25.22
N LYS A 359 0.11 -32.98 26.03
CA LYS A 359 -1.25 -33.49 25.87
C LYS A 359 -2.30 -32.38 26.04
N ASP A 360 -2.12 -31.49 26.99
CA ASP A 360 -3.02 -30.35 27.20
C ASP A 360 -2.92 -29.37 26.03
N GLY A 361 -1.70 -29.14 25.51
CA GLY A 361 -1.47 -28.33 24.31
C GLY A 361 -2.16 -28.87 23.06
N ILE A 362 -2.03 -30.17 22.79
CA ILE A 362 -2.73 -30.83 21.66
C ILE A 362 -4.26 -30.69 21.83
N SER A 363 -4.76 -30.96 23.03
CA SER A 363 -6.20 -30.88 23.33
C SER A 363 -6.73 -29.45 23.15
N LEU A 364 -5.96 -28.44 23.57
CA LEU A 364 -6.29 -27.03 23.40
C LEU A 364 -6.33 -26.64 21.92
N MET A 365 -5.33 -27.06 21.12
CA MET A 365 -5.30 -26.81 19.67
C MET A 365 -6.51 -27.40 18.96
N ASP A 366 -6.88 -28.64 19.26
CA ASP A 366 -8.05 -29.30 18.67
C ASP A 366 -9.36 -28.60 19.07
N ALA A 367 -9.48 -28.21 20.35
CA ALA A 367 -10.63 -27.47 20.83
C ALA A 367 -10.75 -26.08 20.16
N ALA A 368 -9.62 -25.38 20.00
CA ALA A 368 -9.56 -24.08 19.34
C ALA A 368 -9.96 -24.18 17.86
N ARG A 369 -9.38 -25.13 17.11
CA ARG A 369 -9.74 -25.38 15.70
C ARG A 369 -11.24 -25.64 15.54
N LYS A 370 -11.80 -26.49 16.40
CA LYS A 370 -13.23 -26.81 16.38
C LYS A 370 -14.11 -25.60 16.67
N ARG A 371 -13.78 -24.80 17.70
CA ARG A 371 -14.57 -23.62 18.09
C ARG A 371 -14.50 -22.50 17.07
N LEU A 372 -13.33 -22.27 16.48
CA LEU A 372 -13.10 -21.22 15.50
C LEU A 372 -13.51 -21.61 14.07
N LYS A 373 -14.02 -22.85 13.89
CA LYS A 373 -14.41 -23.41 12.59
C LYS A 373 -13.24 -23.32 11.58
N ILE A 374 -12.03 -23.68 12.04
CA ILE A 374 -10.84 -23.78 11.19
C ILE A 374 -10.88 -25.16 10.55
N GLU A 375 -11.31 -25.24 9.30
CA GLU A 375 -11.26 -26.48 8.54
C GLU A 375 -9.79 -26.86 8.24
N ARG A 376 -9.50 -28.16 8.12
CA ARG A 376 -8.17 -28.65 7.77
C ARG A 376 -7.78 -28.13 6.38
N ILE A 377 -6.94 -27.10 6.32
CA ILE A 377 -6.28 -26.72 5.06
C ILE A 377 -5.19 -27.74 4.77
N GLN A 378 -5.48 -28.78 3.99
CA GLN A 378 -4.49 -29.46 3.13
C GLN A 378 -5.21 -30.08 1.92
N GLY A 379 -5.17 -29.38 0.79
CA GLY A 379 -5.54 -29.87 -0.52
C GLY A 379 -5.19 -28.83 -1.60
N PRO A 380 -4.58 -29.22 -2.74
CA PRO A 380 -4.11 -28.30 -3.78
C PRO A 380 -5.23 -27.55 -4.55
N ASP A 381 -6.51 -27.86 -4.29
CA ASP A 381 -7.66 -27.37 -5.05
C ASP A 381 -8.57 -26.38 -4.27
N VAL A 382 -8.15 -25.85 -3.12
CA VAL A 382 -8.92 -24.80 -2.41
C VAL A 382 -8.65 -23.43 -3.06
N PRO A 383 -9.66 -22.73 -3.59
CA PRO A 383 -9.46 -21.41 -4.17
C PRO A 383 -9.01 -20.40 -3.10
N ALA A 384 -8.01 -19.58 -3.43
CA ALA A 384 -7.40 -18.56 -2.56
C ALA A 384 -8.32 -17.39 -2.14
N GLN A 385 -9.65 -17.55 -2.20
CA GLN A 385 -10.65 -16.51 -1.99
C GLN A 385 -11.44 -16.66 -0.67
N GLU A 386 -11.28 -17.74 0.09
CA GLU A 386 -11.75 -17.78 1.47
C GLU A 386 -10.70 -17.16 2.39
N ALA A 387 -11.12 -16.26 3.29
CA ALA A 387 -10.25 -15.63 4.29
C ALA A 387 -9.47 -16.70 5.05
N GLU A 388 -8.18 -16.84 4.72
CA GLU A 388 -7.34 -17.91 5.26
C GLU A 388 -7.17 -17.70 6.76
N LEU A 389 -7.79 -18.59 7.54
CA LEU A 389 -7.74 -18.58 8.99
C LEU A 389 -6.77 -19.67 9.46
N VAL A 390 -5.62 -19.26 9.97
CA VAL A 390 -4.58 -20.17 10.48
C VAL A 390 -4.48 -20.05 11.99
N LEU A 391 -4.05 -21.12 12.67
CA LEU A 391 -3.85 -21.15 14.12
C LEU A 391 -2.41 -21.53 14.43
N CYS A 392 -1.72 -20.73 15.24
CA CYS A 392 -0.38 -21.04 15.75
C CYS A 392 -0.29 -20.90 17.27
N ALA A 393 0.65 -21.63 17.87
CA ALA A 393 1.10 -21.38 19.23
C ALA A 393 2.03 -20.17 19.21
N LEU A 394 1.91 -19.29 20.20
CA LEU A 394 2.74 -18.10 20.28
C LEU A 394 3.19 -17.88 21.72
N ASP A 395 4.45 -17.53 21.88
CA ASP A 395 4.94 -16.96 23.12
C ASP A 395 6.22 -16.18 22.88
N PRO A 396 6.12 -14.88 22.56
CA PRO A 396 7.28 -14.13 22.13
C PRO A 396 8.03 -13.52 23.33
N LEU A 397 7.50 -13.67 24.55
CA LEU A 397 8.17 -13.36 25.82
C LEU A 397 7.69 -14.33 26.92
N PRO A 398 8.21 -15.56 26.96
CA PRO A 398 7.80 -16.58 27.92
C PRO A 398 8.03 -16.13 29.37
N ALA A 399 7.09 -16.45 30.25
CA ALA A 399 7.24 -16.26 31.70
C ALA A 399 8.04 -17.40 32.35
N LEU A 400 7.95 -18.62 31.80
CA LEU A 400 8.55 -19.84 32.34
C LEU A 400 9.70 -20.42 31.49
N GLY A 401 9.98 -19.83 30.32
CA GLY A 401 10.97 -20.33 29.35
C GLY A 401 12.08 -19.32 29.02
N ILE A 402 13.12 -19.79 28.30
CA ILE A 402 14.24 -18.94 27.83
C ILE A 402 14.09 -18.60 26.34
N GLU A 403 13.46 -19.46 25.54
CA GLU A 403 13.34 -19.29 24.08
C GLU A 403 11.94 -18.86 23.67
N SER A 404 11.86 -17.82 22.83
CA SER A 404 10.61 -17.35 22.23
C SER A 404 10.02 -18.38 21.26
N LEU A 405 8.71 -18.59 21.32
CA LEU A 405 7.98 -19.51 20.43
C LEU A 405 7.11 -18.74 19.43
N GLY A 406 7.05 -19.21 18.18
CA GLY A 406 6.09 -18.77 17.17
C GLY A 406 6.34 -17.39 16.54
N ALA A 407 7.31 -16.61 17.02
CA ALA A 407 7.60 -15.28 16.46
C ALA A 407 8.08 -15.35 15.00
N SER A 408 8.96 -16.31 14.66
CA SER A 408 9.42 -16.54 13.27
C SER A 408 8.28 -17.01 12.37
N GLU A 409 7.44 -17.93 12.87
CA GLU A 409 6.29 -18.48 12.14
C GLU A 409 5.27 -17.40 11.80
N VAL A 410 4.99 -16.49 12.74
CA VAL A 410 4.14 -15.31 12.48
C VAL A 410 4.77 -14.43 11.40
N ARG A 411 6.07 -14.12 11.47
CA ARG A 411 6.76 -13.30 10.46
C ARG A 411 6.72 -13.95 9.07
N GLU A 412 7.04 -15.24 8.98
CA GLU A 412 7.02 -15.99 7.72
C GLU A 412 5.61 -16.06 7.11
N TRP A 413 4.59 -16.29 7.94
CA TRP A 413 3.19 -16.30 7.49
C TRP A 413 2.77 -14.93 6.95
N VAL A 414 3.08 -13.85 7.67
CA VAL A 414 2.81 -12.48 7.22
C VAL A 414 3.53 -12.21 5.90
N LYS A 415 4.83 -12.56 5.80
CA LYS A 415 5.63 -12.41 4.58
C LYS A 415 4.99 -13.12 3.38
N ALA A 416 4.56 -14.36 3.55
CA ALA A 416 3.92 -15.14 2.50
C ALA A 416 2.59 -14.52 2.02
N LYS A 417 1.77 -13.97 2.93
CA LYS A 417 0.51 -13.31 2.56
C LYS A 417 0.74 -12.03 1.79
N LEU A 418 1.75 -11.26 2.16
CA LEU A 418 2.11 -10.02 1.49
C LEU A 418 2.67 -10.28 0.10
N GLN A 419 3.51 -11.31 -0.04
CA GLN A 419 3.99 -11.75 -1.35
C GLN A 419 2.85 -12.17 -2.26
N THR A 420 1.87 -12.91 -1.73
CA THR A 420 0.65 -13.30 -2.46
C THR A 420 -0.18 -12.08 -2.89
N ALA A 421 -0.22 -11.04 -2.04
CA ALA A 421 -0.86 -9.76 -2.35
C ALA A 421 -0.04 -8.86 -3.29
N GLY A 422 1.14 -9.30 -3.75
CA GLY A 422 2.02 -8.53 -4.63
C GLY A 422 2.69 -7.34 -3.94
N LYS A 423 2.77 -7.34 -2.60
CA LYS A 423 3.43 -6.29 -1.80
C LYS A 423 4.89 -6.62 -1.57
N ASN A 424 5.72 -5.58 -1.42
CA ASN A 424 7.15 -5.76 -1.14
C ASN A 424 7.38 -6.31 0.27
N GLU A 425 7.77 -7.58 0.34
CA GLU A 425 8.00 -8.33 1.56
C GLU A 425 9.39 -8.08 2.19
N SER A 426 10.29 -7.43 1.46
CA SER A 426 11.66 -7.12 1.94
C SER A 426 11.67 -6.20 3.17
N LEU A 427 10.57 -5.51 3.45
CA LEU A 427 10.39 -4.67 4.62
C LEU A 427 10.33 -5.48 5.92
N LEU A 428 10.12 -6.79 5.86
CA LEU A 428 10.12 -7.67 7.02
C LEU A 428 11.49 -8.32 7.29
N ASP A 429 12.44 -8.21 6.36
CA ASP A 429 13.75 -8.86 6.44
C ASP A 429 14.77 -8.09 7.30
N GLU A 430 14.44 -6.87 7.73
CA GLU A 430 15.27 -6.05 8.62
C GLU A 430 15.11 -6.40 10.12
N PHE A 431 14.28 -7.41 10.48
CA PHE A 431 13.83 -7.69 11.86
C PHE A 431 13.95 -9.14 12.32
#